data_AF-A0A2S1LLX4-F1
#
_entry.id   AF-A0A2S1LLX4-F1
#
_cell.length_a   1.000
_cell.length_b   1.000
_cell.length_c   1.000
_cell.angle_alpha   90.00
_cell.angle_beta   90.00
_cell.angle_gamma   90.00
#
_symmetry.space_group_name_H-M   'P 1'
#
loop_
_entity.id
_entity.type
_entity.pdbx_description
1 polymer ?
#
loop_
_entity_poly.entity_id
_entity_poly.type
_entity_poly.pdbx_seq_one_letter_code
_entity_poly.pdbx_strand_id
1 'polypeptide(L)'
;MKKYYLLIFILFTIGTVSAQKKEKLSKEEKARREKNIQAGNPFIKYGSKAQVATLSKGKYLEVQDLDSIVTIGTMRWHVDKKEIVGRIIVDTLSVDAQPIGDTAGRWMAIDPLSEEFSSWSPYNYGKNNPMSNIDPDGRAADDWRNKAGQLVYDPKANGGKGDYTEHATKNDRNIGNALQETATGREQFNKLVNSDIPTTVIIDTQNTPKDENGKMIAGETGPVLSKNGNVAQMKDETGKVVGLKPAGFEITLYTKNAGALIDGNAKGGAGVYGKELPKNTTFTQLMGVIFGHEIEHATPQDMLNGYKNPSNEEGPATKISDKIIDELKK
;
A
#
# COMPACT_ATOMS: atom_id res chain seq x y z
N MET A 1 -18.38 -7.58 -71.45
CA MET A 1 -17.68 -6.87 -70.35
C MET A 1 -17.95 -7.62 -69.05
N LYS A 2 -16.99 -8.43 -68.58
CA LYS A 2 -17.10 -9.23 -67.34
C LYS A 2 -16.78 -8.32 -66.16
N LYS A 3 -17.73 -8.10 -65.24
CA LYS A 3 -17.51 -7.36 -64.00
C LYS A 3 -17.09 -8.35 -62.91
N TYR A 4 -15.83 -8.25 -62.48
CA TYR A 4 -15.29 -8.97 -61.33
C TYR A 4 -15.79 -8.28 -60.06
N TYR A 5 -16.54 -9.00 -59.22
CA TYR A 5 -16.84 -8.55 -57.86
C TYR A 5 -15.69 -8.98 -56.95
N LEU A 6 -14.92 -8.01 -56.49
CA LEU A 6 -13.85 -8.14 -55.51
C LEU A 6 -14.48 -8.44 -54.14
N LEU A 7 -14.38 -9.69 -53.70
CA LEU A 7 -14.78 -10.14 -52.36
C LEU A 7 -13.70 -9.69 -51.37
N ILE A 8 -13.95 -8.58 -50.66
CA ILE A 8 -13.09 -8.09 -49.57
C ILE A 8 -13.35 -9.00 -48.36
N PHE A 9 -12.45 -9.96 -48.13
CA PHE A 9 -12.33 -10.68 -46.86
C PHE A 9 -11.81 -9.69 -45.80
N ILE A 10 -12.72 -9.14 -44.99
CA ILE A 10 -12.34 -8.49 -43.74
C ILE A 10 -11.99 -9.62 -42.77
N LEU A 11 -10.70 -9.96 -42.72
CA LEU A 11 -10.11 -10.71 -41.62
C LEU A 11 -10.25 -9.87 -40.35
N PHE A 12 -11.34 -10.09 -39.62
CA PHE A 12 -11.41 -9.74 -38.20
C PHE A 12 -10.34 -10.57 -37.49
N THR A 13 -9.15 -9.99 -37.34
CA THR A 13 -8.15 -10.47 -36.40
C THR A 13 -8.76 -10.36 -35.01
N ILE A 14 -9.34 -11.47 -34.55
CA ILE A 14 -9.72 -11.67 -33.16
C ILE A 14 -8.42 -11.54 -32.38
N GLY A 15 -8.20 -10.35 -31.82
CA GLY A 15 -7.17 -10.11 -30.83
C GLY A 15 -7.39 -11.12 -29.73
N THR A 16 -6.46 -12.06 -29.60
CA THR A 16 -6.35 -12.96 -28.48
C THR A 16 -6.08 -12.09 -27.26
N VAL A 17 -7.16 -11.68 -26.59
CA VAL A 17 -7.11 -11.24 -25.19
C VAL A 17 -6.55 -12.43 -24.44
N SER A 18 -5.25 -12.39 -24.17
CA SER A 18 -4.54 -13.38 -23.38
C SER A 18 -5.30 -13.50 -22.07
N ALA A 19 -5.98 -14.65 -21.91
CA ALA A 19 -6.76 -14.96 -20.74
C ALA A 19 -5.82 -14.85 -19.53
N GLN A 20 -6.11 -13.90 -18.65
CA GLN A 20 -5.62 -13.92 -17.27
C GLN A 20 -5.75 -15.37 -16.77
N LYS A 21 -4.71 -15.84 -16.07
CA LYS A 21 -4.72 -17.10 -15.31
C LYS A 21 -5.91 -17.05 -14.35
N LYS A 22 -7.11 -17.41 -14.82
CA LYS A 22 -8.27 -17.71 -13.97
C LYS A 22 -7.80 -18.89 -13.15
N GLU A 23 -7.67 -18.72 -11.85
CA GLU A 23 -7.67 -19.82 -10.88
C GLU A 23 -8.61 -20.90 -11.43
N LYS A 24 -8.11 -22.14 -11.57
CA LYS A 24 -8.93 -23.29 -11.96
C LYS A 24 -9.86 -23.65 -10.79
N LEU A 25 -10.82 -22.78 -10.51
CA LEU A 25 -11.86 -23.00 -9.52
C LEU A 25 -12.67 -24.22 -9.97
N SER A 26 -12.91 -25.15 -9.04
CA SER A 26 -13.74 -26.32 -9.28
C SER A 26 -15.15 -25.89 -9.72
N LYS A 27 -15.89 -26.77 -10.41
CA LYS A 27 -17.26 -26.45 -10.82
C LYS A 27 -18.15 -26.13 -9.61
N GLU A 28 -17.93 -26.83 -8.50
CA GLU A 28 -18.64 -26.63 -7.23
C GLU A 28 -18.32 -25.27 -6.62
N GLU A 29 -17.05 -24.87 -6.60
CA GLU A 29 -16.64 -23.58 -6.03
C GLU A 29 -17.18 -22.41 -6.86
N LYS A 30 -17.20 -22.54 -8.20
CA LYS A 30 -17.83 -21.53 -9.07
C LYS A 30 -19.33 -21.40 -8.80
N ALA A 31 -20.04 -22.52 -8.63
CA ALA A 31 -21.46 -22.51 -8.32
C ALA A 31 -21.75 -21.89 -6.94
N ARG A 32 -20.90 -22.17 -5.95
CA ARG A 32 -20.98 -21.55 -4.61
C ARG A 32 -20.81 -20.02 -4.68
N ARG A 33 -19.79 -19.55 -5.40
CA ARG A 33 -19.53 -18.11 -5.54
C ARG A 33 -20.66 -17.39 -6.27
N GLU A 34 -21.17 -17.98 -7.35
CA GLU A 34 -22.33 -17.44 -8.05
C GLU A 34 -23.56 -17.36 -7.13
N LYS A 35 -23.82 -18.40 -6.33
CA LYS A 35 -24.91 -18.38 -5.34
C LYS A 35 -24.76 -17.24 -4.34
N ASN A 36 -23.56 -17.00 -3.82
CA ASN A 36 -23.28 -15.90 -2.89
C ASN A 36 -23.51 -14.53 -3.53
N ILE A 37 -23.09 -14.34 -4.79
CA ILE A 37 -23.31 -13.10 -5.54
C ILE A 37 -24.80 -12.85 -5.78
N GLN A 38 -25.54 -13.90 -6.17
CA GLN A 38 -26.97 -13.78 -6.47
C GLN A 38 -27.82 -13.56 -5.22
N ALA A 39 -27.37 -14.00 -4.03
CA ALA A 39 -28.07 -13.77 -2.78
C ALA A 39 -28.29 -12.28 -2.48
N GLY A 40 -27.36 -11.42 -2.91
CA GLY A 40 -27.43 -9.96 -2.74
C GLY A 40 -27.93 -9.19 -3.95
N ASN A 41 -28.38 -9.86 -5.00
CA ASN A 41 -28.65 -9.21 -6.27
C ASN A 41 -30.01 -8.46 -6.25
N PRO A 42 -30.01 -7.10 -6.23
CA PRO A 42 -31.25 -6.33 -6.17
C PRO A 42 -32.02 -6.34 -7.51
N PHE A 43 -31.41 -6.82 -8.59
CA PHE A 43 -31.93 -6.79 -9.95
C PHE A 43 -32.72 -8.04 -10.34
N ILE A 44 -32.66 -9.12 -9.55
CA ILE A 44 -33.40 -10.38 -9.79
C ILE A 44 -34.91 -10.10 -9.86
N LYS A 45 -35.45 -9.30 -8.92
CA LYS A 45 -36.87 -8.92 -8.90
C LYS A 45 -37.33 -8.16 -10.14
N TYR A 46 -36.39 -7.59 -10.89
CA TYR A 46 -36.66 -6.83 -12.11
C TYR A 46 -36.29 -7.59 -13.39
N GLY A 47 -35.90 -8.87 -13.29
CA GLY A 47 -35.54 -9.70 -14.43
C GLY A 47 -34.26 -9.26 -15.16
N SER A 48 -33.46 -8.36 -14.57
CA SER A 48 -32.25 -7.82 -15.18
C SER A 48 -31.02 -8.68 -14.83
N LYS A 49 -30.17 -8.93 -15.85
CA LYS A 49 -28.94 -9.72 -15.73
C LYS A 49 -27.70 -8.86 -15.42
N ALA A 50 -27.89 -7.71 -14.77
CA ALA A 50 -26.78 -6.83 -14.43
C ALA A 50 -25.74 -7.56 -13.56
N GLN A 51 -24.46 -7.29 -13.82
CA GLN A 51 -23.37 -7.83 -13.00
C GLN A 51 -23.41 -7.17 -11.62
N VAL A 52 -23.37 -7.99 -10.57
CA VAL A 52 -23.31 -7.54 -9.18
C VAL A 52 -21.85 -7.50 -8.75
N ALA A 53 -21.37 -6.32 -8.40
CA ALA A 53 -20.04 -6.16 -7.82
C ALA A 53 -20.05 -6.69 -6.38
N THR A 54 -19.08 -7.54 -6.06
CA THR A 54 -18.85 -8.06 -4.70
C THR A 54 -17.36 -7.93 -4.37
N LEU A 55 -17.04 -7.66 -3.11
CA LEU A 55 -15.68 -7.41 -2.64
C LEU A 55 -14.79 -8.67 -2.79
N SER A 56 -15.35 -9.84 -2.49
CA SER A 56 -14.68 -11.14 -2.52
C SER A 56 -14.91 -11.93 -3.82
N LYS A 57 -15.59 -11.32 -4.82
CA LYS A 57 -16.02 -12.01 -6.06
C LYS A 57 -16.80 -13.30 -5.75
N GLY A 58 -17.66 -13.24 -4.73
CA GLY A 58 -18.48 -14.35 -4.24
C GLY A 58 -17.76 -15.39 -3.39
N LYS A 59 -16.45 -15.25 -3.10
CA LYS A 59 -15.72 -16.19 -2.22
C LYS A 59 -16.39 -16.31 -0.85
N TYR A 60 -16.90 -15.20 -0.32
CA TYR A 60 -17.65 -15.12 0.92
C TYR A 60 -19.07 -14.58 0.70
N LEU A 61 -19.96 -14.86 1.65
CA LEU A 61 -21.31 -14.29 1.67
C LEU A 61 -21.25 -12.90 2.28
N GLU A 62 -21.47 -11.87 1.47
CA GLU A 62 -21.30 -10.46 1.88
C GLU A 62 -22.61 -9.77 2.30
N VAL A 63 -23.73 -10.48 2.18
CA VAL A 63 -25.08 -9.95 2.39
C VAL A 63 -25.60 -10.50 3.71
N GLN A 64 -25.98 -9.61 4.63
CA GLN A 64 -26.38 -9.99 5.98
C GLN A 64 -27.90 -9.97 6.19
N ASP A 65 -28.65 -9.36 5.29
CA ASP A 65 -30.11 -9.19 5.41
C ASP A 65 -30.91 -10.34 4.79
N LEU A 66 -30.38 -11.56 4.82
CA LEU A 66 -31.04 -12.74 4.23
C LEU A 66 -32.05 -13.41 5.17
N ASP A 67 -32.05 -13.03 6.44
CA ASP A 67 -32.91 -13.63 7.45
C ASP A 67 -34.26 -12.90 7.54
N SER A 68 -35.30 -13.62 7.97
CA SER A 68 -36.65 -13.07 8.12
C SER A 68 -36.71 -11.96 9.18
N ILE A 69 -35.78 -11.99 10.15
CA ILE A 69 -35.63 -10.99 11.21
C ILE A 69 -34.23 -10.41 11.17
N VAL A 70 -34.12 -9.11 10.95
CA VAL A 70 -32.85 -8.36 10.96
C VAL A 70 -32.77 -7.43 12.15
N THR A 71 -31.56 -7.19 12.64
CA THR A 71 -31.28 -6.22 13.70
C THR A 71 -30.80 -4.91 13.09
N ILE A 72 -31.46 -3.82 13.44
CA ILE A 72 -31.10 -2.46 13.01
C ILE A 72 -30.94 -1.63 14.29
N GLY A 73 -29.69 -1.44 14.71
CA GLY A 73 -29.35 -0.85 15.99
C GLY A 73 -29.98 -1.60 17.16
N THR A 74 -30.87 -0.94 17.89
CA THR A 74 -31.58 -1.56 19.05
C THR A 74 -32.88 -2.25 18.68
N MET A 75 -33.33 -2.21 17.42
CA MET A 75 -34.61 -2.78 16.96
C MET A 75 -34.41 -4.09 16.20
N ARG A 76 -35.29 -5.06 16.43
CA ARG A 76 -35.47 -6.23 15.56
C ARG A 76 -36.65 -5.99 14.64
N TRP A 77 -36.42 -6.12 13.35
CA TRP A 77 -37.36 -5.86 12.27
C TRP A 77 -37.62 -7.14 11.48
N HIS A 78 -38.89 -7.46 11.24
CA HIS A 78 -39.25 -8.55 10.35
C HIS A 78 -39.30 -8.05 8.90
N VAL A 79 -38.40 -8.54 8.05
CA VAL A 79 -38.20 -8.05 6.68
C VAL A 79 -39.46 -8.24 5.83
N ASP A 80 -40.05 -9.43 5.88
CA ASP A 80 -41.23 -9.77 5.06
C ASP A 80 -42.52 -9.07 5.54
N LYS A 81 -42.76 -9.09 6.86
CA LYS A 81 -43.99 -8.57 7.47
C LYS A 81 -43.95 -7.06 7.70
N LYS A 82 -42.78 -6.44 7.58
CA LYS A 82 -42.52 -5.03 7.80
C LYS A 82 -43.01 -4.54 9.17
N GLU A 83 -42.69 -5.32 10.21
CA GLU A 83 -43.08 -5.04 11.59
C GLU A 83 -41.89 -5.11 12.55
N ILE A 84 -41.96 -4.33 13.63
CA ILE A 84 -40.97 -4.39 14.72
C ILE A 84 -41.33 -5.58 15.60
N VAL A 85 -40.45 -6.59 15.66
CA VAL A 85 -40.65 -7.82 16.44
C VAL A 85 -40.02 -7.76 17.83
N GLY A 86 -39.16 -6.78 18.11
CA GLY A 86 -38.64 -6.59 19.46
C GLY A 86 -37.55 -5.54 19.57
N ARG A 87 -37.15 -5.25 20.81
CA ARG A 87 -35.99 -4.40 21.14
C ARG A 87 -34.90 -5.27 21.74
N ILE A 88 -33.67 -5.05 21.31
CA ILE A 88 -32.50 -5.64 21.96
C ILE A 88 -32.31 -4.92 23.29
N ILE A 89 -32.32 -5.69 24.37
CA ILE A 89 -31.98 -5.21 25.69
C ILE A 89 -30.46 -5.25 25.80
N VAL A 90 -29.84 -4.07 25.95
CA VAL A 90 -28.40 -3.97 26.18
C VAL A 90 -28.13 -4.50 27.58
N ASP A 91 -27.23 -5.47 27.70
CA ASP A 91 -26.77 -5.93 29.01
C ASP A 91 -25.88 -4.85 29.64
N THR A 92 -26.44 -4.10 30.58
CA THR A 92 -25.73 -3.01 31.26
C THR A 92 -24.58 -3.48 32.15
N LEU A 93 -24.46 -4.80 32.42
CA LEU A 93 -23.36 -5.37 33.19
C LEU A 93 -22.10 -5.58 32.35
N SER A 94 -22.21 -5.54 31.01
CA SER A 94 -21.09 -5.65 30.08
C SER A 94 -21.04 -4.41 29.19
N VAL A 95 -20.11 -3.50 29.51
CA VAL A 95 -19.94 -2.22 28.80
C VAL A 95 -19.61 -2.43 27.30
N ASP A 96 -19.07 -3.59 26.95
CA ASP A 96 -18.70 -3.97 25.58
C ASP A 96 -19.76 -4.83 24.86
N ALA A 97 -20.89 -5.15 25.51
CA ALA A 97 -21.97 -5.93 24.90
C ALA A 97 -22.77 -5.07 23.91
N GLN A 98 -22.26 -4.95 22.69
CA GLN A 98 -22.96 -4.31 21.58
C GLN A 98 -23.79 -5.33 20.80
N PRO A 99 -24.93 -4.92 20.21
CA PRO A 99 -25.67 -5.78 19.30
C PRO A 99 -24.78 -6.23 18.13
N ILE A 100 -24.99 -7.48 17.69
CA ILE A 100 -24.25 -8.07 16.56
C ILE A 100 -24.43 -7.17 15.34
N GLY A 101 -23.31 -6.72 14.76
CA GLY A 101 -23.28 -5.85 13.58
C GLY A 101 -23.12 -4.36 13.86
N ASP A 102 -23.12 -3.94 15.14
CA ASP A 102 -22.96 -2.52 15.52
C ASP A 102 -21.59 -2.24 16.16
N THR A 103 -20.65 -3.20 16.13
CA THR A 103 -19.31 -3.04 16.72
C THR A 103 -18.46 -2.13 15.83
N ALA A 104 -18.28 -0.88 16.26
CA ALA A 104 -17.40 0.07 15.60
C ALA A 104 -15.96 -0.49 15.48
N GLY A 105 -15.32 -0.24 14.33
CA GLY A 105 -13.94 -0.65 14.08
C GLY A 105 -13.74 -2.12 13.68
N ARG A 106 -14.78 -2.77 13.14
CA ARG A 106 -14.69 -4.09 12.49
C ARG A 106 -15.34 -4.07 11.12
N TRP A 107 -14.85 -4.90 10.22
CA TRP A 107 -15.55 -5.15 8.96
C TRP A 107 -16.80 -5.97 9.22
N MET A 108 -17.87 -5.66 8.49
CA MET A 108 -19.11 -6.42 8.54
C MET A 108 -18.94 -7.75 7.78
N ALA A 109 -18.25 -7.73 6.65
CA ALA A 109 -17.95 -8.91 5.85
C ALA A 109 -16.54 -9.45 6.11
N ILE A 110 -16.33 -10.72 5.78
CA ILE A 110 -15.01 -11.37 5.81
C ILE A 110 -14.09 -10.70 4.78
N ASP A 111 -12.90 -10.30 5.21
CA ASP A 111 -11.84 -9.83 4.33
C ASP A 111 -11.50 -10.90 3.26
N PRO A 112 -11.57 -10.59 1.96
CA PRO A 112 -11.16 -11.48 0.88
C PRO A 112 -9.77 -12.11 1.04
N LEU A 113 -8.85 -11.41 1.70
CA LEU A 113 -7.47 -11.79 1.98
C LEU A 113 -7.27 -12.39 3.38
N SER A 114 -8.34 -12.73 4.10
CA SER A 114 -8.22 -13.28 5.47
C SER A 114 -7.32 -14.51 5.58
N GLU A 115 -7.20 -15.30 4.50
CA GLU A 115 -6.31 -16.48 4.44
C GLU A 115 -4.82 -16.10 4.45
N GLU A 116 -4.46 -14.89 4.01
CA GLU A 116 -3.09 -14.36 4.05
C GLU A 116 -2.74 -13.84 5.46
N PHE A 117 -3.75 -13.57 6.29
CA PHE A 117 -3.61 -13.03 7.64
C PHE A 117 -4.13 -14.01 8.72
N SER A 118 -3.61 -15.24 8.73
CA SER A 118 -4.06 -16.31 9.64
C SER A 118 -4.01 -15.98 11.14
N SER A 119 -3.16 -15.03 11.54
CA SER A 119 -3.02 -14.57 12.93
C SER A 119 -4.03 -13.49 13.34
N TRP A 120 -4.80 -12.96 12.39
CA TRP A 120 -5.77 -11.90 12.60
C TRP A 120 -7.19 -12.37 12.34
N SER A 121 -8.15 -11.74 13.02
CA SER A 121 -9.57 -12.00 12.74
C SER A 121 -9.89 -11.62 11.29
N PRO A 122 -10.71 -12.41 10.57
CA PRO A 122 -11.18 -12.05 9.22
C PRO A 122 -12.01 -10.76 9.16
N TYR A 123 -12.37 -10.17 10.31
CA TYR A 123 -13.14 -8.93 10.45
C TYR A 123 -12.31 -7.75 11.00
N ASN A 124 -10.99 -7.92 11.06
CA ASN A 124 -10.07 -6.93 11.58
C ASN A 124 -10.04 -5.65 10.72
N TYR A 125 -10.10 -4.48 11.35
CA TYR A 125 -9.84 -3.20 10.70
C TYR A 125 -8.46 -2.66 11.10
N GLY A 126 -7.62 -2.34 10.12
CA GLY A 126 -6.33 -1.67 10.36
C GLY A 126 -5.37 -2.42 11.31
N LYS A 127 -5.46 -3.75 11.39
CA LYS A 127 -4.65 -4.59 12.32
C LYS A 127 -4.85 -4.19 13.80
N ASN A 128 -6.08 -3.79 14.17
CA ASN A 128 -6.44 -3.20 15.45
C ASN A 128 -5.68 -1.90 15.80
N ASN A 129 -5.09 -1.22 14.81
CA ASN A 129 -4.43 0.08 14.96
C ASN A 129 -4.95 1.10 13.92
N PRO A 130 -6.22 1.54 14.04
CA PRO A 130 -6.86 2.46 13.09
C PRO A 130 -6.24 3.86 13.07
N MET A 131 -5.36 4.17 14.03
CA MET A 131 -4.65 5.46 14.10
C MET A 131 -3.47 5.53 13.14
N SER A 132 -2.84 4.39 12.83
CA SER A 132 -1.68 4.31 11.92
C SER A 132 -2.02 3.62 10.61
N ASN A 133 -3.01 2.73 10.63
CA ASN A 133 -3.37 1.89 9.50
C ASN A 133 -4.76 2.28 9.03
N ILE A 134 -4.84 2.77 7.80
CA ILE A 134 -6.10 2.99 7.11
C ILE A 134 -6.21 1.87 6.08
N ASP A 135 -7.30 1.12 6.14
CA ASP A 135 -7.65 0.06 5.19
C ASP A 135 -8.84 0.58 4.36
N PRO A 136 -8.59 1.28 3.23
CA PRO A 136 -9.64 1.99 2.50
C PRO A 136 -10.58 1.06 1.73
N ASP A 137 -10.10 -0.14 1.37
CA ASP A 137 -10.82 -1.12 0.53
C ASP A 137 -11.21 -2.41 1.26
N GLY A 138 -10.79 -2.57 2.52
CA GLY A 138 -11.16 -3.69 3.39
C GLY A 138 -10.38 -4.97 3.11
N ARG A 139 -9.11 -4.84 2.72
CA ARG A 139 -8.25 -5.95 2.31
C ARG A 139 -6.83 -5.93 2.90
N ALA A 140 -6.20 -4.76 3.07
CA ALA A 140 -4.97 -4.57 3.85
C ALA A 140 -4.62 -3.08 4.04
N ALA A 141 -3.78 -2.76 5.04
CA ALA A 141 -3.19 -1.44 5.20
C ALA A 141 -1.80 -1.41 4.55
N ASP A 142 -1.69 -0.74 3.39
CA ASP A 142 -0.44 -0.51 2.66
C ASP A 142 -0.09 1.01 2.71
N ASP A 143 1.12 1.45 2.28
CA ASP A 143 1.28 2.52 1.26
C ASP A 143 2.53 3.45 1.33
N TRP A 144 2.98 3.84 0.12
CA TRP A 144 3.70 5.10 -0.19
C TRP A 144 2.68 6.25 -0.32
N ARG A 145 2.81 7.30 0.51
CA ARG A 145 1.88 8.44 0.54
C ARG A 145 2.55 9.78 0.18
N ASN A 146 1.74 10.73 -0.28
CA ASN A 146 2.16 12.12 -0.48
C ASN A 146 1.95 12.95 0.81
N LYS A 147 2.36 14.22 0.79
CA LYS A 147 2.23 15.14 1.94
C LYS A 147 0.78 15.36 2.43
N ALA A 148 -0.21 15.13 1.57
CA ALA A 148 -1.63 15.18 1.91
C ALA A 148 -2.16 13.85 2.48
N GLY A 149 -1.29 12.84 2.68
CA GLY A 149 -1.65 11.50 3.14
C GLY A 149 -2.29 10.62 2.08
N GLN A 150 -2.33 11.08 0.82
CA GLN A 150 -2.95 10.34 -0.28
C GLN A 150 -1.99 9.30 -0.85
N LEU A 151 -2.53 8.16 -1.25
CA LEU A 151 -1.78 7.06 -1.83
C LEU A 151 -1.14 7.48 -3.16
N VAL A 152 0.17 7.28 -3.31
CA VAL A 152 0.95 7.57 -4.53
C VAL A 152 1.03 6.36 -5.46
N TYR A 153 1.24 5.16 -4.91
CA TYR A 153 1.36 3.93 -5.68
C TYR A 153 0.52 2.81 -5.05
N ASP A 154 -0.42 2.28 -5.80
CA ASP A 154 -1.24 1.15 -5.38
C ASP A 154 -0.62 -0.15 -5.90
N PRO A 155 0.00 -1.00 -5.06
CA PRO A 155 0.60 -2.27 -5.48
C PRO A 155 -0.43 -3.30 -5.98
N LYS A 156 -1.72 -3.12 -5.65
CA LYS A 156 -2.81 -4.03 -6.03
C LYS A 156 -3.50 -3.64 -7.32
N ALA A 157 -3.23 -2.43 -7.84
CA ALA A 157 -3.75 -1.99 -9.12
C ALA A 157 -3.37 -2.97 -10.26
N ASN A 158 -4.18 -2.97 -11.31
CA ASN A 158 -4.01 -3.84 -12.47
C ASN A 158 -3.91 -5.35 -12.15
N GLY A 159 -4.54 -5.78 -11.05
CA GLY A 159 -4.56 -7.18 -10.61
C GLY A 159 -3.27 -7.62 -9.92
N GLY A 160 -2.73 -6.78 -9.04
CA GLY A 160 -1.48 -7.05 -8.30
C GLY A 160 -0.21 -6.77 -9.10
N LYS A 161 -0.32 -6.02 -10.21
CA LYS A 161 0.85 -5.57 -10.97
C LYS A 161 1.38 -4.22 -10.50
N GLY A 162 0.57 -3.52 -9.70
CA GLY A 162 0.80 -2.19 -9.21
C GLY A 162 0.61 -1.11 -10.28
N ASP A 163 0.22 0.08 -9.83
CA ASP A 163 0.13 1.27 -10.67
C ASP A 163 0.20 2.55 -9.84
N TYR A 164 0.65 3.64 -10.47
CA TYR A 164 0.62 4.95 -9.85
C TYR A 164 -0.81 5.48 -9.84
N THR A 165 -1.21 6.10 -8.72
CA THR A 165 -2.53 6.71 -8.61
C THR A 165 -2.60 8.05 -9.34
N GLU A 166 -3.79 8.65 -9.38
CA GLU A 166 -3.97 10.02 -9.87
C GLU A 166 -3.26 11.08 -9.01
N HIS A 167 -2.90 10.74 -7.77
CA HIS A 167 -2.21 11.63 -6.84
C HIS A 167 -0.68 11.60 -6.99
N ALA A 168 -0.15 10.64 -7.77
CA ALA A 168 1.27 10.57 -8.09
C ALA A 168 1.68 11.69 -9.05
N THR A 169 2.55 12.58 -8.60
CA THR A 169 3.11 13.63 -9.44
C THR A 169 4.08 13.05 -10.47
N LYS A 170 4.45 13.85 -11.48
CA LYS A 170 5.47 13.46 -12.45
C LYS A 170 6.80 13.10 -11.78
N ASN A 171 7.15 13.81 -10.71
CA ASN A 171 8.41 13.58 -10.00
C ASN A 171 8.38 12.27 -9.20
N ASP A 172 7.25 11.95 -8.55
CA ASP A 172 7.07 10.67 -7.85
C ASP A 172 7.25 9.50 -8.82
N ARG A 173 6.58 9.57 -9.98
CA ARG A 173 6.70 8.55 -11.04
C ARG A 173 8.13 8.42 -11.53
N ASN A 174 8.82 9.53 -11.77
CA ASN A 174 10.20 9.52 -12.26
C ASN A 174 11.15 8.86 -11.26
N ILE A 175 11.06 9.21 -9.98
CA ILE A 175 11.94 8.69 -8.93
C ILE A 175 11.61 7.22 -8.63
N GLY A 176 10.32 6.87 -8.56
CA GLY A 176 9.87 5.49 -8.38
C GLY A 176 10.28 4.58 -9.55
N ASN A 177 10.26 5.10 -10.78
CA ASN A 177 10.75 4.35 -11.95
C ASN A 177 12.28 4.25 -11.96
N ALA A 178 13.00 5.28 -11.51
CA ALA A 178 14.46 5.25 -11.40
C ALA A 178 14.95 4.16 -10.45
N LEU A 179 14.28 4.01 -9.30
CA LEU A 179 14.55 2.89 -8.38
C LEU A 179 14.39 1.54 -9.08
N GLN A 180 13.35 1.41 -9.92
CA GLN A 180 13.02 0.17 -10.59
C GLN A 180 13.99 -0.21 -11.72
N GLU A 181 14.89 0.69 -12.16
CA GLU A 181 15.92 0.40 -13.15
C GLU A 181 16.95 -0.64 -12.66
N THR A 182 17.11 -0.76 -11.34
CA THR A 182 18.10 -1.64 -10.69
C THR A 182 17.40 -2.78 -9.95
N ALA A 183 18.07 -3.92 -9.78
CA ALA A 183 17.53 -5.02 -8.98
C ALA A 183 17.41 -4.64 -7.50
N THR A 184 18.47 -4.05 -6.95
CA THR A 184 18.47 -3.59 -5.56
C THR A 184 17.44 -2.45 -5.34
N GLY A 185 17.30 -1.53 -6.29
CA GLY A 185 16.30 -0.47 -6.20
C GLY A 185 14.86 -0.97 -6.32
N ARG A 186 14.59 -2.04 -7.09
CA ARG A 186 13.28 -2.73 -7.09
C ARG A 186 12.95 -3.36 -5.73
N GLU A 187 13.93 -3.93 -5.04
CA GLU A 187 13.73 -4.44 -3.69
C GLU A 187 13.35 -3.31 -2.72
N GLN A 188 14.04 -2.16 -2.79
CA GLN A 188 13.69 -0.99 -1.99
C GLN A 188 12.30 -0.43 -2.33
N PHE A 189 11.98 -0.33 -3.62
CA PHE A 189 10.64 0.07 -4.06
C PHE A 189 9.55 -0.86 -3.47
N ASN A 190 9.77 -2.18 -3.52
CA ASN A 190 8.84 -3.15 -2.94
C ASN A 190 8.74 -3.03 -1.42
N LYS A 191 9.85 -2.75 -0.70
CA LYS A 191 9.81 -2.47 0.74
C LYS A 191 8.94 -1.26 1.06
N LEU A 192 9.08 -0.18 0.27
CA LEU A 192 8.32 1.04 0.45
C LEU A 192 6.82 0.84 0.22
N VAL A 193 6.44 0.28 -0.94
CA VAL A 193 5.01 0.20 -1.32
C VAL A 193 4.23 -0.86 -0.55
N ASN A 194 4.91 -1.83 0.05
CA ASN A 194 4.31 -2.86 0.92
C ASN A 194 4.64 -2.64 2.40
N SER A 195 5.07 -1.43 2.78
CA SER A 195 5.40 -1.13 4.18
C SER A 195 4.16 -1.16 5.06
N ASP A 196 4.28 -1.82 6.22
CA ASP A 196 3.27 -1.83 7.29
C ASP A 196 3.11 -0.46 8.00
N ILE A 197 4.02 0.49 7.72
CA ILE A 197 4.03 1.82 8.34
C ILE A 197 3.95 2.86 7.23
N PRO A 198 2.99 3.80 7.31
CA PRO A 198 2.79 4.79 6.26
C PRO A 198 4.06 5.64 6.10
N THR A 199 4.56 5.68 4.88
CA THR A 199 5.77 6.44 4.54
C THR A 199 5.40 7.58 3.60
N THR A 200 5.56 8.80 4.08
CA THR A 200 5.34 10.03 3.32
C THR A 200 6.63 10.42 2.62
N VAL A 201 6.58 10.64 1.31
CA VAL A 201 7.75 11.09 0.56
C VAL A 201 7.55 12.54 0.13
N ILE A 202 8.54 13.38 0.43
CA ILE A 202 8.55 14.81 0.13
C ILE A 202 9.71 15.09 -0.81
N ILE A 203 9.42 15.66 -1.97
CA ILE A 203 10.43 16.11 -2.93
C ILE A 203 10.62 17.61 -2.72
N ASP A 204 11.67 17.98 -1.98
CA ASP A 204 11.99 19.36 -1.70
C ASP A 204 12.81 19.97 -2.83
N THR A 205 12.30 21.08 -3.38
CA THR A 205 12.91 21.81 -4.50
C THR A 205 13.58 23.12 -4.09
N GLN A 206 13.51 23.49 -2.82
CA GLN A 206 13.91 24.79 -2.35
C GLN A 206 15.06 24.75 -1.35
N ASN A 207 15.02 23.80 -0.42
CA ASN A 207 15.96 23.76 0.70
C ASN A 207 17.28 23.07 0.32
N THR A 208 18.35 23.49 1.01
CA THR A 208 19.72 22.98 0.84
C THR A 208 20.37 22.72 2.19
N PRO A 209 19.85 21.75 2.96
CA PRO A 209 20.39 21.45 4.29
C PRO A 209 21.83 20.94 4.21
N LYS A 210 22.56 21.12 5.31
CA LYS A 210 23.93 20.67 5.50
C LYS A 210 24.07 20.01 6.86
N ASP A 211 24.96 19.03 6.95
CA ASP A 211 25.33 18.41 8.21
C ASP A 211 26.24 19.33 9.06
N GLU A 212 26.58 18.88 10.26
CA GLU A 212 27.45 19.60 11.21
C GLU A 212 28.84 19.91 10.66
N ASN A 213 29.30 19.15 9.66
CA ASN A 213 30.58 19.33 8.97
C ASN A 213 30.45 20.19 7.70
N GLY A 214 29.27 20.72 7.41
CA GLY A 214 28.97 21.55 6.25
C GLY A 214 28.78 20.79 4.93
N LYS A 215 28.69 19.45 4.97
CA LYS A 215 28.41 18.59 3.81
C LYS A 215 26.92 18.64 3.48
N MET A 216 26.58 18.69 2.20
CA MET A 216 25.19 18.74 1.74
C MET A 216 24.45 17.44 2.08
N ILE A 217 23.22 17.56 2.59
CA ILE A 217 22.32 16.43 2.84
C ILE A 217 21.40 16.28 1.63
N ALA A 218 21.44 15.13 0.97
CA ALA A 218 20.68 14.89 -0.27
C ALA A 218 19.32 14.22 -0.01
N GLY A 219 19.22 13.46 1.07
CA GLY A 219 18.02 12.82 1.57
C GLY A 219 18.04 12.78 3.09
N GLU A 220 16.87 12.70 3.70
CA GLU A 220 16.70 12.57 5.15
C GLU A 220 15.43 11.77 5.44
N THR A 221 15.51 10.85 6.38
CA THR A 221 14.35 10.09 6.89
C THR A 221 14.12 10.39 8.36
N GLY A 222 12.90 10.79 8.69
CA GLY A 222 12.49 11.12 10.06
C GLY A 222 11.25 10.34 10.53
N PRO A 223 11.16 9.94 11.82
CA PRO A 223 9.95 9.36 12.38
C PRO A 223 8.86 10.42 12.58
N VAL A 224 7.64 10.11 12.16
CA VAL A 224 6.44 10.88 12.51
C VAL A 224 5.90 10.37 13.85
N LEU A 225 5.98 11.22 14.88
CA LEU A 225 5.46 10.90 16.21
C LEU A 225 3.96 11.26 16.31
N SER A 226 3.18 10.39 16.97
CA SER A 226 1.76 10.65 17.24
C SER A 226 1.57 11.83 18.20
N LYS A 227 0.65 12.75 17.89
CA LYS A 227 0.36 13.94 18.71
C LYS A 227 -0.38 13.63 20.03
N ASN A 228 -0.90 12.41 20.22
CA ASN A 228 -1.99 12.15 21.19
C ASN A 228 -1.64 11.16 22.32
N GLY A 229 -0.38 11.01 22.71
CA GLY A 229 0.00 10.42 24.01
C GLY A 229 -0.03 8.88 24.14
N ASN A 230 -0.68 8.14 23.24
CA ASN A 230 -0.53 6.69 23.14
C ASN A 230 0.47 6.36 22.03
N VAL A 231 1.72 6.14 22.42
CA VAL A 231 2.80 5.79 21.48
C VAL A 231 3.25 4.37 21.78
N ALA A 232 3.15 3.48 20.79
CA ALA A 232 3.61 2.10 20.95
C ALA A 232 5.11 2.10 21.28
N GLN A 233 5.57 1.17 22.11
CA GLN A 233 6.97 1.12 22.55
C GLN A 233 7.81 0.28 21.59
N MET A 234 9.00 0.78 21.24
CA MET A 234 10.04 -0.02 20.63
C MET A 234 10.76 -0.77 21.74
N LYS A 235 10.87 -2.09 21.59
CA LYS A 235 11.59 -2.95 22.51
C LYS A 235 12.80 -3.55 21.80
N ASP A 236 13.92 -3.64 22.51
CA ASP A 236 15.08 -4.38 22.03
C ASP A 236 14.86 -5.90 22.15
N GLU A 237 15.87 -6.67 21.77
CA GLU A 237 15.86 -8.15 21.82
C GLU A 237 15.74 -8.72 23.24
N THR A 238 15.99 -7.89 24.26
CA THR A 238 15.85 -8.24 25.68
C THR A 238 14.47 -7.87 26.25
N GLY A 239 13.62 -7.23 25.44
CA GLY A 239 12.30 -6.74 25.84
C GLY A 239 12.33 -5.39 26.55
N LYS A 240 13.49 -4.75 26.68
CA LYS A 240 13.63 -3.41 27.28
C LYS A 240 13.09 -2.37 26.30
N VAL A 241 12.30 -1.43 26.81
CA VAL A 241 11.81 -0.28 26.04
C VAL A 241 13.00 0.63 25.73
N VAL A 242 13.30 0.77 24.45
CA VAL A 242 14.41 1.59 23.95
C VAL A 242 13.94 2.81 23.15
N GLY A 243 12.64 2.90 22.87
CA GLY A 243 12.10 4.03 22.13
C GLY A 243 10.60 3.93 21.91
N LEU A 244 10.10 4.77 21.01
CA LEU A 244 8.69 4.86 20.63
C LEU A 244 8.54 4.50 19.16
N LYS A 245 7.60 3.59 18.86
CA LYS A 245 7.30 3.13 17.51
C LYS A 245 6.65 4.31 16.76
N PRO A 246 7.21 4.70 15.60
CA PRO A 246 6.68 5.83 14.86
C PRO A 246 5.28 5.53 14.31
N ALA A 247 4.47 6.58 14.18
CA ALA A 247 3.17 6.51 13.53
C ALA A 247 3.28 6.49 12.00
N GLY A 248 4.41 6.95 11.47
CA GLY A 248 4.76 6.98 10.06
C GLY A 248 6.23 7.36 9.89
N PHE A 249 6.73 7.29 8.66
CA PHE A 249 8.03 7.86 8.29
C PHE A 249 7.83 9.02 7.31
N GLU A 250 8.70 10.00 7.38
CA GLU A 250 8.80 11.08 6.40
C GLU A 250 10.19 11.01 5.74
N ILE A 251 10.21 10.74 4.44
CA ILE A 251 11.42 10.75 3.62
C ILE A 251 11.41 12.06 2.84
N THR A 252 12.42 12.91 3.05
CA THR A 252 12.60 14.16 2.30
C THR A 252 13.79 14.05 1.37
N LEU A 253 13.58 14.31 0.08
CA LEU A 253 14.61 14.30 -0.95
C LEU A 253 14.89 15.73 -1.43
N TYR A 254 16.12 16.21 -1.21
CA TYR A 254 16.52 17.59 -1.49
C TYR A 254 17.11 17.73 -2.90
N THR A 255 16.27 18.03 -3.87
CA THR A 255 16.64 18.05 -5.31
C THR A 255 17.74 19.06 -5.67
N LYS A 256 17.82 20.22 -4.99
CA LYS A 256 18.90 21.19 -5.20
C LYS A 256 20.26 20.64 -4.80
N ASN A 257 20.33 19.96 -3.66
CA ASN A 257 21.55 19.32 -3.18
C ASN A 257 21.94 18.14 -4.09
N ALA A 258 20.96 17.32 -4.50
CA ALA A 258 21.20 16.27 -5.50
C ALA A 258 21.70 16.83 -6.84
N GLY A 259 21.20 18.00 -7.26
CA GLY A 259 21.65 18.70 -8.46
C GLY A 259 23.10 19.16 -8.36
N ALA A 260 23.48 19.74 -7.22
CA ALA A 260 24.87 20.11 -6.97
C ALA A 260 25.82 18.90 -6.96
N LEU A 261 25.35 17.75 -6.45
CA LEU A 261 26.12 16.50 -6.44
C LEU A 261 26.32 15.92 -7.84
N ILE A 262 25.28 15.88 -8.69
CA ILE A 262 25.42 15.40 -10.07
C ILE A 262 26.33 16.31 -10.90
N ASP A 263 26.23 17.64 -10.71
CA ASP A 263 27.09 18.62 -11.37
C ASP A 263 28.56 18.50 -10.93
N GLY A 264 28.78 18.18 -9.66
CA GLY A 264 30.11 17.88 -9.11
C GLY A 264 30.69 16.58 -9.64
N ASN A 265 29.86 15.55 -9.82
CA ASN A 265 30.27 14.28 -10.43
C ASN A 265 30.69 14.47 -11.89
N ALA A 266 29.93 15.25 -12.67
CA ALA A 266 30.26 15.58 -14.06
C ALA A 266 31.62 16.30 -14.20
N LYS A 267 32.08 16.97 -13.12
CA LYS A 267 33.37 17.65 -13.02
C LYS A 267 34.48 16.76 -12.42
N GLY A 268 34.20 15.48 -12.20
CA GLY A 268 35.17 14.47 -11.73
C GLY A 268 35.47 14.51 -10.23
N GLY A 269 34.60 15.13 -9.40
CA GLY A 269 34.93 15.44 -8.02
C GLY A 269 33.95 15.03 -6.93
N ALA A 270 32.75 14.51 -7.23
CA ALA A 270 31.77 14.21 -6.18
C ALA A 270 31.02 12.89 -6.41
N GLY A 271 31.31 11.93 -5.55
CA GLY A 271 30.46 10.76 -5.33
C GLY A 271 29.29 11.06 -4.37
N VAL A 272 28.45 10.07 -4.15
CA VAL A 272 27.34 10.14 -3.18
C VAL A 272 27.52 9.01 -2.16
N TYR A 273 27.30 9.33 -0.88
CA TYR A 273 27.59 8.47 0.27
C TYR A 273 29.01 7.86 0.29
N GLY A 274 30.00 8.56 -0.28
CA GLY A 274 31.40 8.12 -0.30
C GLY A 274 31.80 7.29 -1.51
N LYS A 275 30.89 7.08 -2.48
CA LYS A 275 31.16 6.31 -3.71
C LYS A 275 30.98 7.14 -4.97
N GLU A 276 31.94 7.05 -5.89
CA GLU A 276 31.87 7.71 -7.20
C GLU A 276 30.70 7.19 -8.04
N LEU A 277 29.99 8.12 -8.68
CA LEU A 277 28.90 7.80 -9.57
C LEU A 277 29.42 7.55 -11.00
N PRO A 278 28.81 6.64 -11.77
CA PRO A 278 29.10 6.49 -13.20
C PRO A 278 29.02 7.84 -13.94
N LYS A 279 29.90 8.06 -14.92
CA LYS A 279 29.98 9.34 -15.67
C LYS A 279 28.68 9.75 -16.37
N ASN A 280 27.83 8.78 -16.73
CA ASN A 280 26.59 8.99 -17.45
C ASN A 280 25.34 8.89 -16.55
N THR A 281 25.52 8.85 -15.23
CA THR A 281 24.38 8.80 -14.31
C THR A 281 23.52 10.04 -14.48
N THR A 282 22.23 9.84 -14.71
CA THR A 282 21.27 10.94 -14.83
C THR A 282 20.87 11.46 -13.46
N PHE A 283 20.37 12.70 -13.39
CA PHE A 283 19.81 13.27 -12.16
C PHE A 283 18.75 12.34 -11.54
N THR A 284 17.86 11.79 -12.37
CA THR A 284 16.79 10.87 -11.93
C THR A 284 17.33 9.58 -11.33
N GLN A 285 18.40 9.00 -11.91
CA GLN A 285 19.07 7.83 -11.35
C GLN A 285 19.75 8.13 -10.02
N LEU A 286 20.38 9.29 -9.89
CA LEU A 286 20.93 9.73 -8.59
C LEU A 286 19.82 9.88 -7.55
N MET A 287 18.67 10.49 -7.92
CA MET A 287 17.52 10.56 -7.02
C MET A 287 17.02 9.17 -6.62
N GLY A 288 17.07 8.18 -7.51
CA GLY A 288 16.77 6.78 -7.19
C GLY A 288 17.77 6.19 -6.19
N VAL A 289 19.06 6.46 -6.33
CA VAL A 289 20.10 6.02 -5.37
C VAL A 289 19.85 6.61 -3.98
N ILE A 290 19.66 7.93 -3.90
CA ILE A 290 19.36 8.64 -2.64
C ILE A 290 18.08 8.06 -2.04
N PHE A 291 17.02 7.92 -2.83
CA PHE A 291 15.76 7.43 -2.32
C PHE A 291 15.85 5.98 -1.81
N GLY A 292 16.59 5.11 -2.49
CA GLY A 292 16.84 3.73 -2.05
C GLY A 292 17.62 3.66 -0.74
N HIS A 293 18.53 4.62 -0.49
CA HIS A 293 19.21 4.78 0.79
C HIS A 293 18.21 5.16 1.89
N GLU A 294 17.41 6.21 1.65
CA GLU A 294 16.46 6.73 2.64
C GLU A 294 15.35 5.72 3.01
N ILE A 295 14.95 4.85 2.08
CA ILE A 295 13.97 3.78 2.35
C ILE A 295 14.49 2.77 3.38
N GLU A 296 15.80 2.49 3.41
CA GLU A 296 16.38 1.55 4.38
C GLU A 296 16.22 2.09 5.82
N HIS A 297 16.29 3.42 5.98
CA HIS A 297 16.04 4.12 7.24
C HIS A 297 14.57 4.17 7.64
N ALA A 298 13.63 3.98 6.70
CA ALA A 298 12.20 4.04 6.95
C ALA A 298 11.64 2.73 7.56
N THR A 299 12.38 2.09 8.46
CA THR A 299 11.95 0.87 9.16
C THR A 299 12.16 0.97 10.67
N PRO A 300 11.24 0.42 11.50
CA PRO A 300 11.44 0.41 12.95
C PRO A 300 12.68 -0.37 13.38
N GLN A 301 13.06 -1.39 12.60
CA GLN A 301 14.24 -2.18 12.88
C GLN A 301 15.52 -1.37 12.69
N ASP A 302 15.58 -0.52 11.66
CA ASP A 302 16.72 0.35 11.43
C ASP A 302 16.85 1.41 12.53
N MET A 303 15.74 2.05 12.93
CA MET A 303 15.72 2.94 14.11
C MET A 303 16.22 2.23 15.40
N LEU A 304 15.82 0.98 15.61
CA LEU A 304 16.30 0.14 16.73
C LEU A 304 17.81 -0.12 16.63
N ASN A 305 18.31 -0.35 15.42
CA ASN A 305 19.73 -0.57 15.17
C ASN A 305 20.54 0.72 15.37
N GLY A 306 20.05 1.87 14.90
CA GLY A 306 20.63 3.19 15.14
C GLY A 306 20.72 3.52 16.64
N TYR A 307 19.67 3.22 17.41
CA TYR A 307 19.72 3.35 18.87
C TYR A 307 20.81 2.47 19.51
N LYS A 308 20.94 1.21 19.09
CA LYS A 308 21.95 0.28 19.64
C LYS A 308 23.38 0.65 19.21
N ASN A 309 23.55 1.16 18.00
CA ASN A 309 24.85 1.48 17.44
C ASN A 309 24.77 2.75 16.57
N PRO A 310 24.80 3.94 17.19
CA PRO A 310 24.68 5.23 16.48
C PRO A 310 25.79 5.43 15.45
N SER A 311 26.97 4.84 15.69
CA SER A 311 28.11 4.95 14.78
C SER A 311 27.99 4.13 13.49
N ASN A 312 27.00 3.24 13.37
CA ASN A 312 26.82 2.35 12.22
C ASN A 312 25.41 2.43 11.61
N GLU A 313 24.65 3.47 11.94
CA GLU A 313 23.29 3.72 11.44
C GLU A 313 23.27 3.83 9.91
N GLU A 314 24.25 4.53 9.33
CA GLU A 314 24.39 4.72 7.88
C GLU A 314 24.92 3.48 7.13
N GLY A 315 25.45 2.48 7.84
CA GLY A 315 26.17 1.35 7.25
C GLY A 315 25.31 0.47 6.32
N PRO A 316 24.12 0.01 6.75
CA PRO A 316 23.20 -0.74 5.90
C PRO A 316 22.69 0.06 4.69
N ALA A 317 22.28 1.31 4.90
CA ALA A 317 21.76 2.18 3.84
C ALA A 317 22.84 2.50 2.79
N THR A 318 24.07 2.80 3.23
CA THR A 318 25.20 3.03 2.31
C THR A 318 25.51 1.79 1.47
N LYS A 319 25.35 0.57 2.02
CA LYS A 319 25.51 -0.67 1.23
C LYS A 319 24.43 -0.81 0.16
N ILE A 320 23.22 -0.33 0.41
CA ILE A 320 22.14 -0.31 -0.57
C ILE A 320 22.45 0.69 -1.67
N SER A 321 22.82 1.93 -1.33
CA SER A 321 23.23 2.93 -2.33
C SER A 321 24.39 2.43 -3.17
N ASP A 322 25.38 1.78 -2.55
CA ASP A 322 26.55 1.24 -3.24
C ASP A 322 26.19 0.17 -4.26
N LYS A 323 25.26 -0.72 -3.93
CA LYS A 323 24.77 -1.76 -4.84
C LYS A 323 23.98 -1.16 -6.00
N ILE A 324 23.10 -0.20 -5.73
CA ILE A 324 22.35 0.50 -6.78
C ILE A 324 23.33 1.20 -7.73
N ILE A 325 24.34 1.90 -7.20
CA ILE A 325 25.39 2.56 -8.00
C ILE A 325 26.16 1.55 -8.87
N ASP A 326 26.50 0.38 -8.34
CA ASP A 326 27.23 -0.64 -9.12
C ASP A 326 26.35 -1.32 -10.18
N GLU A 327 25.05 -1.45 -9.93
CA GLU A 327 24.09 -1.94 -10.92
C GLU A 327 23.88 -0.93 -12.06
N LEU A 328 23.96 0.37 -11.79
CA LEU A 328 23.93 1.43 -12.81
C LEU A 328 25.17 1.48 -13.72
N LYS A 329 26.27 0.79 -13.36
CA LYS A 329 27.48 0.69 -14.20
C LYS A 329 27.35 -0.32 -15.34
N LYS A 330 26.38 -1.24 -15.25
CA LYS A 330 26.18 -2.35 -16.19
C LYS A 330 25.30 -1.94 -17.35
#